data_AF-A0A924V651-F1
#
_entry.id   AF-A0A924V651-F1
#
_cell.length_a   1.000
_cell.length_b   1.000
_cell.length_c   1.000
_cell.angle_alpha   90.00
_cell.angle_beta   90.00
_cell.angle_gamma   90.00
#
_symmetry.space_group_name_H-M   'P 1'
#
loop_
_entity.id
_entity.type
_entity.pdbx_description
1 polymer ?
#
loop_
_entity_poly.entity_id
_entity_poly.type
_entity_poly.pdbx_seq_one_letter_code
_entity_poly.pdbx_strand_id
1 'polypeptide(L)'
;MKKHNPKFSLGSLFICSKCGKDFSETDHANNLKSSLRSELKSYNEAHKKIRVMVSGCLGVCSSGDQAFAYYPNDGKIELFTSESNKLEKSKAEVFDFLKSKLK
;
A
#
# COMPACT_ATOMS: atom_id res chain seq x y z
N MET A 1 0.83 -30.14 -16.73
CA MET A 1 1.21 -29.50 -15.43
C MET A 1 0.20 -28.44 -15.08
N LYS A 2 -0.46 -28.52 -13.91
CA LYS A 2 -1.29 -27.40 -13.42
C LYS A 2 -0.35 -26.24 -13.10
N LYS A 3 -0.49 -25.09 -13.80
CA LYS A 3 0.27 -23.87 -13.47
C LYS A 3 -0.13 -23.45 -12.05
N HIS A 4 0.76 -23.63 -11.09
CA HIS A 4 0.58 -23.07 -9.76
C HIS A 4 0.69 -21.55 -9.90
N ASN A 5 -0.42 -20.83 -9.70
CA ASN A 5 -0.42 -19.37 -9.68
C ASN A 5 -0.34 -18.94 -8.21
N PRO A 6 0.86 -18.61 -7.68
CA PRO A 6 1.00 -18.29 -6.28
C PRO A 6 0.16 -17.05 -5.95
N LYS A 7 -0.56 -17.10 -4.82
CA LYS A 7 -1.24 -15.91 -4.31
C LYS A 7 -0.20 -14.82 -4.06
N PHE A 8 -0.53 -13.59 -4.41
CA PHE A 8 0.33 -12.42 -4.25
C PHE A 8 1.64 -12.55 -5.01
N SER A 9 1.57 -12.98 -6.28
CA SER A 9 2.73 -13.28 -7.13
C SER A 9 3.69 -12.11 -7.36
N LEU A 10 3.30 -10.86 -7.11
CA LEU A 10 4.15 -9.68 -7.35
C LEU A 10 4.77 -9.11 -6.07
N GLY A 11 4.07 -9.14 -4.95
CA GLY A 11 4.62 -8.60 -3.70
C GLY A 11 3.58 -8.15 -2.69
N SER A 12 4.05 -7.40 -1.70
CA SER A 12 3.25 -6.87 -0.59
C SER A 12 3.49 -5.37 -0.39
N LEU A 13 2.41 -4.61 -0.28
CA LEU A 13 2.43 -3.22 0.18
C LEU A 13 2.10 -3.17 1.67
N PHE A 14 2.96 -2.50 2.43
CA PHE A 14 2.79 -2.22 3.84
C PHE A 14 2.51 -0.73 4.06
N ILE A 15 1.48 -0.44 4.82
CA ILE A 15 1.06 0.91 5.22
C ILE A 15 1.42 1.08 6.69
N CYS A 16 2.15 2.13 7.06
CA CYS A 16 2.51 2.35 8.45
C CYS A 16 1.28 2.75 9.28
N SER A 17 0.96 2.00 10.33
CA SER A 17 -0.14 2.34 11.28
C SER A 17 0.18 3.50 12.23
N LYS A 18 1.45 3.87 12.36
CA LYS A 18 1.90 4.90 13.30
C LYS A 18 2.03 6.30 12.68
N CYS A 19 2.14 6.37 11.35
CA CYS A 19 2.20 7.62 10.60
C CYS A 19 0.77 8.09 10.26
N GLY A 20 0.61 9.38 9.91
CA GLY A 20 -0.69 9.96 9.61
C GLY A 20 -1.71 9.96 10.77
N LYS A 21 -1.28 9.62 11.98
CA LYS A 21 -2.11 9.76 13.19
C LYS A 21 -2.14 11.22 13.63
N ASP A 22 -3.07 11.98 13.09
CA ASP A 22 -3.63 13.10 13.82
C ASP A 22 -4.70 12.58 14.79
N PHE A 23 -4.90 13.29 15.91
CA PHE A 23 -5.89 12.93 16.94
C PHE A 23 -7.31 12.71 16.38
N SER A 24 -7.60 13.19 15.17
CA SER A 24 -8.88 13.06 14.47
C SER A 24 -9.04 11.79 13.63
N GLU A 25 -7.97 11.08 13.24
CA GLU A 25 -8.04 9.92 12.33
C GLU A 25 -7.22 8.72 12.82
N THR A 26 -7.69 8.08 13.89
CA THR A 26 -7.06 6.89 14.49
C THR A 26 -6.96 5.68 13.57
N ASP A 27 -7.77 5.61 12.51
CA ASP A 27 -7.89 4.48 11.57
C ASP A 27 -7.44 4.78 10.13
N HIS A 28 -6.73 5.88 9.89
CA HIS A 28 -6.31 6.31 8.54
C HIS A 28 -5.65 5.18 7.72
N ALA A 29 -4.70 4.44 8.30
CA ALA A 29 -4.00 3.34 7.63
C ALA A 29 -4.93 2.15 7.28
N ASN A 30 -5.92 1.84 8.13
CA ASN A 30 -6.90 0.79 7.87
C ASN A 30 -7.89 1.20 6.76
N ASN A 31 -8.26 2.47 6.74
CA ASN A 31 -9.10 3.05 5.68
C ASN A 31 -8.38 3.01 4.33
N LEU A 32 -7.12 3.47 4.28
CA LEU A 32 -6.28 3.37 3.09
C LEU A 32 -6.13 1.94 2.58
N LYS A 33 -5.86 0.98 3.47
CA LYS A 33 -5.79 -0.45 3.13
C LYS A 33 -7.08 -0.94 2.46
N SER A 34 -8.23 -0.60 3.04
CA SER A 34 -9.53 -1.07 2.55
C SER A 34 -9.86 -0.45 1.20
N SER A 35 -9.63 0.85 1.03
CA SER A 35 -9.83 1.56 -0.23
C SER A 35 -8.91 1.04 -1.34
N LEU A 36 -7.61 0.89 -1.08
CA LEU A 36 -6.65 0.35 -2.06
C LEU A 36 -6.99 -1.08 -2.49
N ARG A 37 -7.46 -1.93 -1.55
CA ARG A 37 -7.90 -3.28 -1.89
C ARG A 37 -9.11 -3.28 -2.82
N SER A 38 -10.07 -2.39 -2.59
CA SER A 38 -11.25 -2.24 -3.45
C SER A 38 -10.86 -1.77 -4.85
N GLU A 39 -9.96 -0.80 -4.98
CA GLU A 39 -9.49 -0.34 -6.30
C GLU A 39 -8.67 -1.39 -7.04
N LEU A 40 -7.76 -2.09 -6.35
CA LEU A 40 -7.01 -3.21 -6.93
C LEU A 40 -7.92 -4.39 -7.29
N LYS A 41 -9.09 -4.54 -6.67
CA LYS A 41 -10.08 -5.54 -7.06
C LYS A 41 -10.72 -5.16 -8.38
N SER A 42 -11.12 -3.90 -8.54
CA SER A 42 -11.66 -3.35 -9.79
C SER A 42 -10.63 -3.32 -10.92
N TYR A 43 -9.34 -3.20 -10.59
CA TYR A 43 -8.25 -3.19 -11.55
C TYR A 43 -7.68 -4.59 -11.82
N ASN A 44 -8.26 -5.30 -12.80
CA ASN A 44 -7.75 -6.58 -13.33
C ASN A 44 -7.43 -7.64 -12.25
N GLU A 45 -8.24 -7.69 -11.19
CA GLU A 45 -8.04 -8.55 -10.02
C GLU A 45 -6.63 -8.44 -9.38
N ALA A 46 -5.97 -7.29 -9.48
CA ALA A 46 -4.63 -7.03 -8.95
C ALA A 46 -4.51 -7.28 -7.44
N HIS A 47 -5.62 -7.22 -6.69
CA HIS A 47 -5.67 -7.61 -5.28
C HIS A 47 -5.23 -9.07 -5.02
N LYS A 48 -5.26 -9.95 -6.03
CA LYS A 48 -4.73 -11.32 -5.96
C LYS A 48 -3.22 -11.39 -6.22
N LYS A 49 -2.64 -10.37 -6.86
CA LYS A 49 -1.21 -10.29 -7.22
C LYS A 49 -0.39 -9.48 -6.22
N ILE A 50 -0.98 -8.45 -5.62
CA ILE A 50 -0.32 -7.59 -4.64
C ILE A 50 -1.09 -7.62 -3.32
N ARG A 51 -0.41 -7.96 -2.23
CA ARG A 51 -1.00 -8.01 -0.89
C ARG A 51 -0.90 -6.64 -0.23
N VAL A 52 -2.02 -5.99 0.09
CA VAL A 52 -2.01 -4.74 0.87
C VAL A 52 -2.24 -5.03 2.35
N MET A 53 -1.39 -4.51 3.22
CA MET A 53 -1.44 -4.71 4.68
C MET A 53 -1.07 -3.45 5.44
N VAL A 54 -1.48 -3.41 6.70
CA VAL A 54 -1.01 -2.42 7.67
C VAL A 54 0.15 -3.04 8.46
N SER A 55 1.14 -2.23 8.80
CA SER A 55 2.37 -2.60 9.52
C SER A 55 2.63 -1.67 10.69
N GLY A 56 3.64 -2.00 11.50
CA GLY A 56 4.16 -1.13 12.55
C GLY A 56 4.88 0.12 11.99
N CYS A 57 5.75 0.71 12.80
CA CYS A 57 6.54 1.87 12.36
C CYS A 57 7.50 1.47 11.23
N LEU A 58 7.52 2.23 10.13
CA LEU A 58 8.50 2.06 9.05
C LEU A 58 9.74 2.96 9.22
N GLY A 59 9.72 3.91 10.15
CA GLY A 59 10.88 4.75 10.48
C GLY A 59 11.23 5.84 9.46
N VAL A 60 10.37 6.09 8.47
CA VAL A 60 10.64 7.01 7.34
C VAL A 60 9.67 8.18 7.21
N CYS A 61 8.63 8.29 8.07
CA CYS A 61 7.67 9.39 7.98
C CYS A 61 8.10 10.63 8.77
N SER A 62 7.86 11.80 8.20
CA SER A 62 7.86 13.09 8.90
C SER A 62 6.47 13.37 9.49
N SER A 63 6.35 14.38 10.35
CA SER A 63 5.05 14.84 10.87
C SER A 63 4.10 15.21 9.74
N GLY A 64 2.91 14.61 9.70
CA GLY A 64 1.91 14.86 8.64
C GLY A 64 2.11 14.05 7.35
N ASP A 65 3.01 13.04 7.38
CA ASP A 65 3.16 12.09 6.28
C ASP A 65 2.60 10.70 6.65
N GLN A 66 2.20 9.97 5.61
CA GLN A 66 1.91 8.55 5.64
C GLN A 66 3.05 7.79 4.95
N ALA A 67 3.68 6.87 5.66
CA ALA A 67 4.72 6.01 5.10
C ALA A 67 4.15 4.70 4.53
N PHE A 68 4.77 4.27 3.44
CA PHE A 68 4.50 3.03 2.73
C PHE A 68 5.80 2.29 2.43
N ALA A 69 5.72 0.96 2.39
CA ALA A 69 6.80 0.11 1.95
C ALA A 69 6.28 -0.96 1.00
N TYR A 70 6.84 -1.03 -0.20
CA TYR A 70 6.56 -2.08 -1.17
C TYR A 70 7.68 -3.12 -1.15
N TYR A 71 7.30 -4.36 -0.87
CA TYR A 71 8.16 -5.52 -0.84
C TYR A 71 7.81 -6.38 -2.05
N PRO A 72 8.55 -6.24 -3.17
CA PRO A 72 8.35 -7.13 -4.29
C PRO A 72 8.79 -8.55 -3.93
N ASN A 73 8.22 -9.56 -4.58
CA ASN A 73 8.71 -10.94 -4.45
C ASN A 73 10.09 -11.12 -5.12
N ASP A 74 10.40 -10.27 -6.09
CA ASP A 74 11.69 -10.21 -6.78
C ASP A 74 12.12 -8.75 -6.94
N GLY A 75 13.30 -8.40 -6.44
CA GLY A 75 13.85 -7.06 -6.50
C GLY A 75 14.09 -6.40 -5.14
N LYS A 76 14.13 -5.06 -5.14
CA LYS A 76 14.47 -4.25 -3.97
C LYS A 76 13.22 -3.71 -3.28
N ILE A 77 13.29 -3.59 -1.96
CA ILE A 77 12.25 -2.94 -1.17
C ILE A 77 12.25 -1.45 -1.51
N GLU A 78 11.05 -0.91 -1.76
CA GLU A 78 10.85 0.51 -2.06
C GLU A 78 10.07 1.15 -0.92
N LEU A 79 10.66 2.17 -0.31
CA LEU A 79 10.07 2.97 0.76
C LEU A 79 9.68 4.34 0.20
N PHE A 80 8.48 4.80 0.52
CA PHE A 80 8.01 6.11 0.08
C PHE A 80 7.01 6.69 1.08
N THR A 81 6.86 8.00 1.03
CA THR A 81 5.92 8.76 1.86
C THR A 81 4.97 9.56 0.97
N SER A 82 3.79 9.85 1.50
CA SER A 82 2.83 10.78 0.90
C SER A 82 2.22 11.64 2.00
N GLU A 83 1.72 12.82 1.66
CA GLU A 83 1.04 13.73 2.59
C GLU A 83 -0.20 13.05 3.21
N SER A 84 -0.21 12.85 4.54
CA SER A 84 -1.32 12.16 5.23
C SER A 84 -2.60 12.99 5.28
N ASN A 85 -2.50 14.32 5.15
CA ASN A 85 -3.64 15.23 5.28
C ASN A 85 -4.64 15.14 4.11
N LYS A 86 -4.37 14.31 3.10
CA LYS A 86 -5.24 14.10 1.93
C LYS A 86 -5.29 12.61 1.59
N LEU A 87 -6.24 11.88 2.18
CA LEU A 87 -6.44 10.44 1.96
C LEU A 87 -6.55 10.08 0.48
N GLU A 88 -7.34 10.82 -0.31
CA GLU A 88 -7.51 10.57 -1.74
C GLU A 88 -6.22 10.79 -2.55
N LYS A 89 -5.39 11.78 -2.18
CA LYS A 89 -4.11 12.03 -2.84
C LYS A 89 -3.13 10.89 -2.56
N SER A 90 -2.97 10.54 -1.28
CA SER A 90 -2.14 9.40 -0.86
C SER A 90 -2.56 8.10 -1.53
N LYS A 91 -3.86 7.86 -1.62
CA LYS A 91 -4.43 6.70 -2.29
C LYS A 91 -4.12 6.69 -3.79
N ALA A 92 -4.33 7.80 -4.50
CA ALA A 92 -4.07 7.90 -5.94
C ALA A 92 -2.58 7.68 -6.28
N GLU A 93 -1.67 8.32 -5.53
CA GLU A 93 -0.23 8.16 -5.71
C GLU A 93 0.23 6.72 -5.49
N VAL A 94 -0.21 6.10 -4.39
CA VAL A 94 0.08 4.69 -4.09
C VAL A 94 -0.51 3.78 -5.17
N PHE A 95 -1.74 4.04 -5.62
CA PHE A 95 -2.39 3.20 -6.62
C PHE A 95 -1.68 3.29 -7.98
N ASP A 96 -1.28 4.47 -8.41
CA ASP A 96 -0.50 4.65 -9.65
C ASP A 96 0.89 4.02 -9.56
N PHE A 97 1.53 4.10 -8.39
CA PHE A 97 2.75 3.34 -8.11
C PHE A 97 2.50 1.83 -8.25
N LEU A 98 1.45 1.28 -7.65
CA LEU A 98 1.13 -0.15 -7.76
C LEU A 98 0.81 -0.57 -9.21
N LYS A 99 0.15 0.28 -10.00
CA LYS A 99 -0.06 0.04 -11.44
C LYS A 99 1.26 -0.10 -12.20
N SER A 100 2.26 0.71 -11.86
CA SER A 100 3.58 0.62 -12.48
C SER A 100 4.24 -0.75 -12.25
N LYS A 101 3.93 -1.41 -11.13
CA LYS A 101 4.44 -2.75 -10.76
C LYS A 101 3.60 -3.91 -11.31
N LEU A 102 2.42 -3.62 -11.89
CA LEU A 102 1.53 -4.60 -12.50
C LEU A 102 1.82 -4.84 -14.00
N LYS A 103 2.68 -4.01 -14.60
CA LYS A 103 3.19 -4.16 -15.98
C LYS A 103 4.26 -5.24 -16.03
#